data_AF-A0A179FRU5-F1
#
_entry.id   AF-A0A179FRU5-F1
#
_cell.length_a   1.000
_cell.length_b   1.000
_cell.length_c   1.000
_cell.angle_alpha   90.00
_cell.angle_beta   90.00
_cell.angle_gamma   90.00
#
_symmetry.space_group_name_H-M   'P 1'
#
loop_
_entity.id
_entity.type
_entity.pdbx_description
1 polymer ?
#
loop_
_entity_poly.entity_id
_entity_poly.type
_entity_poly.pdbx_seq_one_letter_code
_entity_poly.pdbx_strand_id
1 'polypeptide(L)'
;MTGTIFVTKLVAFVSGVSALVAPGSLHGISARTGVHASPTSLEINKPNITSKWIDGSNLVQIIEVYINNTDPKNYLTEADDLSVTVQSQFLDTVVPGTLKRLGPRQAGIVQIGVKNKRNIRPGTQCTGKVVAKYGSGKNRKQATQATSGTCGFADFVATEKSVNSHVAPDWFNDLKYGIFIHWGPYSVPAYGSVGANENYAEWYWKWMQDPNDKTQTYQYHLKTYGKEVNYDDFFANFSDKGFNPREWVDLFSDAGAQYFVPTTKHHDGFALFNFSTAISKRSSIHYGPKRDIIKDLFAAAKKYQPQLRLGTYFSMPEWFNPAFKKYGFSAWPGGPAHNPYTGEELPYTGFVEVEDFVKDIQLPQMRTLANEYGIDIMWCDITTKGNNATIFTSEWMNSARKSKRQVTFNDRCGIPGDFSTPEYETNEDTVTHKWEASRGMDPHSYGYNAQTPDSAYLTGGEIVKTLVDMVSKNGNFLLDIGPTGNGSIPQIMQTNLRDAGKWIKSHGESIFKTRFWTVKPGSDPFRYTTAKDAFYIHHIGKPPSSLAVKDPVPYLPGDKVTVVGGKQNGKKVPVSWDGVGSLKLSLGDDVISGDEYVWTFKIQYA
;
A
#
# COMPACT_ATOMS: atom_id res chain seq x y z
N MET A 1 -37.46 -32.92 -39.33
CA MET A 1 -38.10 -31.83 -40.10
C MET A 1 -36.97 -30.93 -40.60
N THR A 2 -36.30 -31.33 -41.70
CA THR A 2 -36.53 -30.83 -43.09
C THR A 2 -36.30 -29.33 -43.14
N GLY A 3 -35.14 -28.82 -43.55
CA GLY A 3 -34.50 -28.87 -44.88
C GLY A 3 -34.12 -27.40 -45.20
N THR A 4 -33.08 -27.02 -45.94
CA THR A 4 -32.57 -27.60 -47.19
C THR A 4 -31.21 -26.96 -47.54
N ILE A 5 -30.31 -27.77 -48.09
CA ILE A 5 -29.03 -27.46 -48.74
C ILE A 5 -29.26 -27.27 -50.25
N PHE A 6 -28.53 -26.40 -50.96
CA PHE A 6 -27.98 -26.58 -52.34
C PHE A 6 -26.98 -25.42 -52.60
N VAL A 7 -25.66 -25.59 -52.71
CA VAL A 7 -24.79 -26.21 -53.75
C VAL A 7 -24.47 -25.27 -54.95
N THR A 8 -23.24 -24.74 -54.90
CA THR A 8 -22.12 -24.82 -55.88
C THR A 8 -22.24 -24.38 -57.35
N LYS A 9 -21.29 -23.52 -57.77
CA LYS A 9 -20.42 -23.50 -58.99
C LYS A 9 -20.37 -22.10 -59.63
N LEU A 10 -19.39 -21.65 -60.43
CA LEU A 10 -17.94 -21.85 -60.68
C LEU A 10 -17.67 -20.91 -61.90
N VAL A 11 -16.42 -20.45 -62.11
CA VAL A 11 -15.84 -19.93 -63.40
C VAL A 11 -16.24 -18.49 -63.79
N ALA A 12 -15.44 -17.62 -64.41
CA ALA A 12 -13.99 -17.36 -64.55
C ALA A 12 -13.82 -16.05 -65.37
N PHE A 13 -12.65 -15.40 -65.19
CA PHE A 13 -11.88 -14.58 -66.15
C PHE A 13 -12.56 -13.51 -67.04
N VAL A 14 -12.13 -12.25 -66.86
CA VAL A 14 -11.68 -11.37 -67.96
C VAL A 14 -10.47 -10.53 -67.50
N SER A 15 -9.48 -10.47 -68.38
CA SER A 15 -8.14 -9.86 -68.31
C SER A 15 -8.05 -8.44 -68.87
N GLY A 16 -7.00 -7.69 -68.44
CA GLY A 16 -6.40 -6.53 -69.12
C GLY A 16 -6.95 -5.18 -68.63
N VAL A 17 -6.16 -4.13 -68.32
CA VAL A 17 -4.99 -3.60 -69.04
C VAL A 17 -4.06 -2.83 -68.07
N SER A 18 -2.76 -2.90 -68.35
CA SER A 18 -1.62 -2.25 -67.69
C SER A 18 -1.63 -0.71 -67.71
N ALA A 19 -1.07 -0.10 -66.66
CA ALA A 19 -0.28 1.13 -66.77
C ALA A 19 0.76 1.21 -65.64
N LEU A 20 2.04 1.12 -66.00
CA LEU A 20 3.18 1.52 -65.17
C LEU A 20 3.20 3.05 -65.03
N VAL A 21 3.36 3.57 -63.81
CA VAL A 21 3.91 4.91 -63.56
C VAL A 21 4.91 4.83 -62.39
N ALA A 22 6.03 5.54 -62.58
CA ALA A 22 7.33 5.53 -61.94
C ALA A 22 7.40 5.79 -60.40
N PRO A 23 8.54 5.46 -59.75
CA PRO A 23 8.76 5.69 -58.32
C PRO A 23 8.96 7.18 -58.02
N GLY A 24 7.94 7.79 -57.41
CA GLY A 24 7.97 9.18 -56.95
C GLY A 24 8.61 9.30 -55.56
N SER A 25 9.87 9.74 -55.55
CA SER A 25 10.58 10.44 -54.47
C SER A 25 10.17 10.15 -53.02
N LEU A 26 11.04 9.40 -52.32
CA LEU A 26 11.31 9.59 -50.90
C LEU A 26 11.69 11.06 -50.66
N HIS A 27 10.71 11.93 -50.46
CA HIS A 27 10.95 13.17 -49.76
C HIS A 27 11.20 12.81 -48.31
N GLY A 28 12.48 12.81 -47.93
CA GLY A 28 12.89 12.78 -46.54
C GLY A 28 12.06 13.78 -45.77
N ILE A 29 11.24 13.26 -44.85
CA ILE A 29 10.72 14.04 -43.75
C ILE A 29 11.96 14.36 -42.92
N SER A 30 12.62 15.45 -43.29
CA SER A 30 13.50 16.19 -42.41
C SER A 30 12.78 16.31 -41.08
N ALA A 31 13.43 15.82 -40.03
CA ALA A 31 13.04 16.09 -38.66
C ALA A 31 13.02 17.61 -38.48
N ARG A 32 11.86 18.22 -38.78
CA ARG A 32 11.58 19.59 -38.36
C ARG A 32 11.59 19.51 -36.85
N THR A 33 12.69 20.00 -36.28
CA THR A 33 12.79 20.49 -34.92
C THR A 33 11.68 21.51 -34.75
N GLY A 34 10.47 21.04 -34.43
CA GLY A 34 9.35 21.89 -34.08
C GLY A 34 9.80 22.74 -32.90
N VAL A 35 9.72 24.05 -33.05
CA VAL A 35 9.94 24.98 -31.94
C VAL A 35 9.01 24.54 -30.82
N HIS A 36 9.58 24.15 -29.67
CA HIS A 36 8.81 23.77 -28.49
C HIS A 36 7.81 24.88 -28.17
N ALA A 37 6.52 24.55 -28.17
CA ALA A 37 5.44 25.47 -27.85
C ALA A 37 4.97 25.19 -26.43
N SER A 38 5.17 26.14 -25.52
CA SER A 38 4.68 26.05 -24.15
C SER A 38 3.15 25.96 -24.11
N PRO A 39 2.55 25.21 -23.16
CA PRO A 39 1.11 25.15 -22.97
C PRO A 39 0.45 26.53 -22.94
N THR A 40 -0.70 26.70 -23.57
CA THR A 40 -1.46 27.96 -23.57
C THR A 40 -1.98 28.29 -22.18
N SER A 41 -2.39 27.30 -21.39
CA SER A 41 -2.90 27.47 -20.03
C SER A 41 -2.55 26.27 -19.14
N LEU A 42 -2.23 26.58 -17.88
CA LEU A 42 -2.23 25.62 -16.77
C LEU A 42 -3.27 26.06 -15.75
N GLU A 43 -3.82 25.09 -15.02
CA GLU A 43 -4.68 25.34 -13.86
C GLU A 43 -4.05 24.74 -12.61
N ILE A 44 -4.28 25.36 -11.45
CA ILE A 44 -3.84 24.86 -10.15
C ILE A 44 -5.07 24.41 -9.39
N ASN A 45 -5.17 23.13 -9.09
CA ASN A 45 -6.31 22.53 -8.43
C ASN A 45 -5.94 21.96 -7.06
N LYS A 46 -6.89 22.10 -6.11
CA LYS A 46 -6.84 21.55 -4.76
C LYS A 46 -5.55 21.89 -3.97
N PRO A 47 -5.09 23.16 -3.90
CA PRO A 47 -3.89 23.47 -3.14
C PRO A 47 -4.12 23.27 -1.64
N ASN A 48 -3.43 22.29 -1.06
CA ASN A 48 -3.61 21.87 0.32
C ASN A 48 -2.34 22.16 1.14
N ILE A 49 -2.47 22.99 2.18
CA ILE A 49 -1.40 23.18 3.17
C ILE A 49 -1.45 21.98 4.12
N THR A 50 -0.54 21.02 3.91
CA THR A 50 -0.62 19.70 4.56
C THR A 50 -0.02 19.72 5.97
N SER A 51 -0.31 18.67 6.74
CA SER A 51 0.37 18.36 8.00
C SER A 51 1.69 17.59 7.81
N LYS A 52 2.12 17.38 6.55
CA LYS A 52 3.37 16.69 6.18
C LYS A 52 4.54 17.67 6.09
N TRP A 53 5.75 17.15 6.23
CA TRP A 53 6.98 17.86 5.89
C TRP A 53 7.92 17.01 5.05
N ILE A 54 8.86 17.67 4.37
CA ILE A 54 9.93 16.99 3.63
C ILE A 54 10.79 16.20 4.61
N ASP A 55 10.86 14.88 4.46
CA ASP A 55 11.67 14.02 5.33
C ASP A 55 13.14 14.47 5.38
N GLY A 56 13.74 14.38 6.57
CA GLY A 56 15.11 14.84 6.83
C GLY A 56 15.28 16.37 6.88
N SER A 57 14.26 17.15 6.55
CA SER A 57 14.30 18.62 6.67
C SER A 57 14.05 19.10 8.11
N ASN A 58 14.38 20.36 8.39
CA ASN A 58 13.97 21.02 9.63
C ASN A 58 12.50 21.50 9.52
N LEU A 59 11.57 20.55 9.47
CA LEU A 59 10.12 20.76 9.41
C LEU A 59 9.70 21.71 8.27
N VAL A 60 10.23 21.49 7.05
CA VAL A 60 9.77 22.18 5.85
C VAL A 60 8.40 21.62 5.46
N GLN A 61 7.34 22.35 5.79
CA GLN A 61 5.96 21.95 5.53
C GLN A 61 5.71 21.84 4.03
N ILE A 62 4.86 20.90 3.63
CA ILE A 62 4.49 20.67 2.23
C ILE A 62 3.14 21.32 1.93
N ILE A 63 3.09 22.17 0.91
CA ILE A 63 1.85 22.46 0.19
C ILE A 63 1.79 21.52 -1.01
N GLU A 64 0.75 20.71 -1.09
CA GLU A 64 0.53 19.77 -2.19
C GLU A 64 -0.55 20.32 -3.13
N VAL A 65 -0.29 20.28 -4.43
CA VAL A 65 -1.18 20.84 -5.46
C VAL A 65 -1.25 19.93 -6.67
N TYR A 66 -2.36 19.95 -7.40
CA TYR A 66 -2.46 19.38 -8.74
C TYR A 66 -2.25 20.49 -9.78
N ILE A 67 -1.24 20.32 -10.63
CA ILE A 67 -1.08 21.17 -11.83
C ILE A 67 -1.75 20.45 -12.99
N ASN A 68 -2.74 21.09 -13.60
CA ASN A 68 -3.47 20.60 -14.74
C ASN A 68 -3.00 21.32 -16.00
N ASN A 69 -2.54 20.57 -17.00
CA ASN A 69 -2.30 21.11 -18.32
C ASN A 69 -3.61 21.10 -19.11
N THR A 70 -4.27 22.25 -19.21
CA THR A 70 -5.56 22.36 -19.92
C THR A 70 -5.40 22.55 -21.43
N ASP A 71 -4.16 22.72 -21.92
CA ASP A 71 -3.88 22.79 -23.34
C ASP A 71 -4.26 21.46 -24.03
N PRO A 72 -4.95 21.49 -25.18
CA PRO A 72 -5.35 20.28 -25.89
C PRO A 72 -4.23 19.61 -26.70
N LYS A 73 -3.07 20.25 -26.88
CA LYS A 73 -2.02 19.81 -27.81
C LYS A 73 -0.61 19.86 -27.23
N ASN A 74 -0.29 20.90 -26.47
CA ASN A 74 1.09 21.19 -26.08
C ASN A 74 1.44 20.55 -24.74
N TYR A 75 2.60 19.92 -24.68
CA TYR A 75 3.16 19.36 -23.45
C TYR A 75 3.81 20.47 -22.62
N LEU A 76 3.68 20.36 -21.31
CA LEU A 76 4.66 20.99 -20.42
C LEU A 76 5.94 20.13 -20.42
N THR A 77 7.09 20.76 -20.54
CA THR A 77 8.41 20.12 -20.55
C THR A 77 9.39 20.89 -19.66
N GLU A 78 10.59 20.33 -19.45
CA GLU A 78 11.66 21.01 -18.71
C GLU A 78 12.03 22.39 -19.31
N ALA A 79 11.89 22.55 -20.64
CA ALA A 79 12.13 23.81 -21.33
C ALA A 79 11.14 24.93 -20.95
N ASP A 80 10.01 24.58 -20.32
CA ASP A 80 9.04 25.56 -19.82
C ASP A 80 9.41 26.13 -18.44
N ASP A 81 10.47 25.63 -17.79
CA ASP A 81 10.96 26.14 -16.49
C ASP A 81 9.81 26.37 -15.48
N LEU A 82 8.96 25.34 -15.31
CA LEU A 82 7.84 25.40 -14.39
C LEU A 82 8.36 25.55 -12.96
N SER A 83 8.02 26.67 -12.33
CA SER A 83 8.26 26.94 -10.92
C SER A 83 6.94 27.24 -10.22
N VAL A 84 6.59 26.40 -9.25
CA VAL A 84 5.40 26.56 -8.40
C VAL A 84 5.82 27.04 -7.02
N THR A 85 5.27 28.18 -6.59
CA THR A 85 5.64 28.85 -5.33
C THR A 85 4.38 29.32 -4.60
N VAL A 86 4.50 29.71 -3.33
CA VAL A 86 3.43 30.39 -2.59
C VAL A 86 3.76 31.87 -2.40
N GLN A 87 2.80 32.73 -2.72
CA GLN A 87 2.78 34.14 -2.34
C GLN A 87 1.88 34.30 -1.12
N SER A 88 2.46 34.64 0.03
CA SER A 88 1.74 34.79 1.29
C SER A 88 2.43 35.79 2.21
N GLN A 89 1.67 36.46 3.07
CA GLN A 89 2.22 37.21 4.20
C GLN A 89 2.64 36.30 5.36
N PHE A 90 2.28 35.03 5.33
CA PHE A 90 2.53 34.06 6.40
C PHE A 90 3.66 33.08 6.09
N LEU A 91 3.87 32.74 4.81
CA LEU A 91 4.77 31.68 4.38
C LEU A 91 5.85 32.21 3.42
N ASP A 92 7.05 31.67 3.57
CA ASP A 92 8.12 31.72 2.58
C ASP A 92 8.20 30.39 1.83
N THR A 93 8.32 30.47 0.50
CA THR A 93 8.70 29.29 -0.28
C THR A 93 10.18 29.04 -0.10
N VAL A 94 10.54 27.85 0.39
CA VAL A 94 11.94 27.43 0.56
C VAL A 94 12.35 26.33 -0.42
N VAL A 95 11.39 25.56 -0.94
CA VAL A 95 11.60 24.60 -2.02
C VAL A 95 10.49 24.80 -3.05
N PRO A 96 10.76 25.43 -4.20
CA PRO A 96 9.79 25.54 -5.29
C PRO A 96 9.39 24.15 -5.82
N GLY A 97 8.12 24.00 -6.16
CA GLY A 97 7.61 22.82 -6.85
C GLY A 97 7.91 22.87 -8.34
N THR A 98 8.15 21.71 -8.96
CA THR A 98 8.55 21.58 -10.37
C THR A 98 7.96 20.31 -11.00
N LEU A 99 7.77 20.29 -12.31
CA LEU A 99 7.50 19.07 -13.09
C LEU A 99 8.41 19.02 -14.32
N LYS A 100 8.89 17.83 -14.68
CA LYS A 100 9.68 17.64 -15.90
C LYS A 100 8.80 17.47 -17.14
N ARG A 101 7.66 16.80 -16.99
CA ARG A 101 6.73 16.50 -18.09
C ARG A 101 5.29 16.52 -17.58
N LEU A 102 4.39 17.14 -18.35
CA LEU A 102 2.94 16.98 -18.17
C LEU A 102 2.24 17.02 -19.52
N GLY A 103 1.56 15.92 -19.86
CA GLY A 103 0.86 15.79 -21.14
C GLY A 103 -0.35 16.71 -21.27
N PRO A 104 -0.83 16.96 -22.50
CA PRO A 104 -2.07 17.69 -22.77
C PRO A 104 -3.26 17.05 -22.03
N ARG A 105 -4.10 17.85 -21.38
CA ARG A 105 -5.26 17.42 -20.59
C ARG A 105 -4.94 16.45 -19.44
N GLN A 106 -3.70 16.46 -18.94
CA GLN A 106 -3.28 15.64 -17.81
C GLN A 106 -3.07 16.49 -16.55
N ALA A 107 -3.03 15.82 -15.40
CA ALA A 107 -2.73 16.42 -14.11
C ALA A 107 -1.47 15.79 -13.50
N GLY A 108 -0.72 16.58 -12.73
CA GLY A 108 0.46 16.12 -12.00
C GLY A 108 0.49 16.67 -10.59
N ILE A 109 0.87 15.83 -9.62
CA ILE A 109 1.06 16.25 -8.24
C ILE A 109 2.36 17.03 -8.14
N VAL A 110 2.31 18.22 -7.53
CA VAL A 110 3.46 19.07 -7.26
C VAL A 110 3.47 19.44 -5.77
N GLN A 111 4.65 19.33 -5.16
CA GLN A 111 4.86 19.67 -3.76
C GLN A 111 5.76 20.90 -3.66
N ILE A 112 5.35 21.85 -2.81
CA ILE A 112 6.05 23.10 -2.52
C ILE A 112 6.49 23.04 -1.06
N GLY A 113 7.78 23.16 -0.79
CA GLY A 113 8.30 23.27 0.57
C GLY A 113 8.20 24.70 1.08
N VAL A 114 7.56 24.89 2.23
CA VAL A 114 7.32 26.20 2.84
C VAL A 114 7.77 26.26 4.29
N LYS A 115 8.09 27.47 4.75
CA LYS A 115 8.29 27.78 6.18
C LYS A 115 7.48 29.00 6.58
N ASN A 116 7.11 29.04 7.85
CA ASN A 116 6.52 30.23 8.44
C ASN A 116 7.50 31.41 8.34
N LYS A 117 7.00 32.56 7.92
CA LYS A 117 7.74 33.84 8.01
C LYS A 117 8.07 34.15 9.46
N ARG A 118 9.08 35.01 9.65
CA ARG A 118 9.47 35.51 10.97
C ARG A 118 8.24 36.06 11.71
N ASN A 119 8.09 35.69 12.97
CA ASN A 119 6.97 36.05 13.88
C ASN A 119 5.62 35.36 13.62
N ILE A 120 5.50 34.48 12.62
CA ILE A 120 4.28 33.69 12.42
C ILE A 120 4.34 32.43 13.28
N ARG A 121 3.48 32.38 14.31
CA ARG A 121 3.41 31.23 15.24
C ARG A 121 2.97 29.96 14.48
N PRO A 122 3.57 28.79 14.75
CA PRO A 122 3.04 27.52 14.27
C PRO A 122 1.57 27.35 14.66
N GLY A 123 0.73 26.86 13.75
CA GLY A 123 -0.70 26.72 13.98
C GLY A 123 -1.56 27.91 13.55
N THR A 124 -0.94 29.00 13.07
CA THR A 124 -1.67 30.17 12.57
C THR A 124 -2.52 29.79 11.37
N GLN A 125 -3.79 30.22 11.34
CA GLN A 125 -4.62 30.12 10.14
C GLN A 125 -4.11 31.09 9.08
N CYS A 126 -3.84 30.56 7.91
CA CYS A 126 -3.14 31.24 6.85
C CYS A 126 -3.91 31.25 5.55
N THR A 127 -3.62 32.29 4.78
CA THR A 127 -4.08 32.42 3.40
C THR A 127 -2.89 32.74 2.50
N GLY A 128 -3.01 32.38 1.23
CA GLY A 128 -2.00 32.67 0.24
C GLY A 128 -2.52 32.42 -1.16
N LYS A 129 -1.64 32.65 -2.13
CA LYS A 129 -1.87 32.29 -3.52
C LYS A 129 -0.73 31.37 -3.96
N VAL A 130 -1.07 30.16 -4.39
CA VAL A 130 -0.12 29.32 -5.12
C VAL A 130 0.03 29.91 -6.52
N VAL A 131 1.26 30.01 -6.98
CA VAL A 131 1.65 30.64 -8.24
C VAL A 131 2.53 29.69 -9.03
N ALA A 132 2.03 29.24 -10.18
CA ALA A 132 2.79 28.46 -11.15
C ALA A 132 3.23 29.39 -12.29
N LYS A 133 4.54 29.57 -12.46
CA LYS A 133 5.12 30.33 -13.58
C LYS A 133 5.81 29.36 -14.54
N TYR A 134 5.58 29.54 -15.85
CA TYR A 134 6.08 28.62 -16.87
C TYR A 134 6.18 29.31 -18.24
N GLY A 135 6.87 28.68 -19.18
CA GLY A 135 7.23 29.24 -20.48
C GLY A 135 8.55 30.01 -20.46
N SER A 136 9.11 30.29 -21.64
CA SER A 136 10.45 30.86 -21.80
C SER A 136 10.44 32.33 -22.24
N GLY A 137 11.45 33.09 -21.79
CA GLY A 137 11.71 34.47 -22.21
C GLY A 137 10.54 35.43 -21.96
N LYS A 138 10.19 36.24 -22.97
CA LYS A 138 9.11 37.24 -22.91
C LYS A 138 7.70 36.63 -22.88
N ASN A 139 7.56 35.30 -23.08
CA ASN A 139 6.28 34.59 -23.15
C ASN A 139 5.95 33.84 -21.84
N ARG A 140 6.56 34.25 -20.72
CA ARG A 140 6.28 33.62 -19.42
C ARG A 140 4.81 33.81 -19.05
N LYS A 141 4.13 32.70 -18.81
CA LYS A 141 2.73 32.61 -18.38
C LYS A 141 2.68 32.32 -16.89
N GLN A 142 1.51 32.58 -16.31
CA GLN A 142 1.28 32.35 -14.89
C GLN A 142 -0.14 31.84 -14.66
N ALA A 143 -0.27 30.82 -13.81
CA ALA A 143 -1.52 30.40 -13.21
C ALA A 143 -1.47 30.68 -11.70
N THR A 144 -2.61 31.05 -11.11
CA THR A 144 -2.70 31.31 -9.67
C THR A 144 -3.97 30.73 -9.08
N GLN A 145 -3.88 30.16 -7.88
CA GLN A 145 -5.04 29.69 -7.12
C GLN A 145 -4.89 30.06 -5.65
N ALA A 146 -5.99 30.50 -5.03
CA ALA A 146 -6.01 30.78 -3.59
C ALA A 146 -5.84 29.48 -2.79
N THR A 147 -5.16 29.57 -1.65
CA THR A 147 -5.04 28.47 -0.69
C THR A 147 -5.21 29.00 0.73
N SER A 148 -5.73 28.17 1.60
CA SER A 148 -5.87 28.44 3.03
C SER A 148 -5.66 27.17 3.83
N GLY A 149 -5.26 27.33 5.10
CA GLY A 149 -5.00 26.22 6.00
C GLY A 149 -4.11 26.64 7.15
N THR A 150 -3.48 25.66 7.81
CA THR A 150 -2.67 25.89 9.00
C THR A 150 -1.19 26.02 8.63
N CYS A 151 -0.57 27.17 8.91
CA CYS A 151 0.87 27.36 8.71
C CYS A 151 1.70 26.75 9.84
N GLY A 152 2.68 25.95 9.45
CA GLY A 152 3.49 25.20 10.39
C GLY A 152 2.65 24.21 11.17
N PHE A 153 3.19 23.74 12.28
CA PHE A 153 2.64 22.59 12.99
C PHE A 153 2.13 23.00 14.38
N ALA A 154 0.81 23.11 14.53
CA ALA A 154 0.18 23.17 15.85
C ALA A 154 0.24 21.79 16.51
N ASP A 155 0.23 21.75 17.84
CA ASP A 155 -0.06 20.51 18.56
C ASP A 155 -1.46 20.02 18.21
N PHE A 156 -1.56 18.74 17.87
CA PHE A 156 -2.84 18.06 17.75
C PHE A 156 -3.50 18.01 19.13
N VAL A 157 -4.82 18.22 19.18
CA VAL A 157 -5.63 18.08 20.39
C VAL A 157 -6.62 16.94 20.20
N ALA A 158 -7.11 16.35 21.30
CA ALA A 158 -7.99 15.18 21.29
C ALA A 158 -9.42 15.49 20.80
N THR A 159 -9.54 15.91 19.54
CA THR A 159 -10.79 16.17 18.83
C THR A 159 -10.65 15.65 17.40
N GLU A 160 -11.74 15.10 16.84
CA GLU A 160 -11.75 14.60 15.46
C GLU A 160 -11.29 15.67 14.46
N LYS A 161 -11.78 16.91 14.60
CA LYS A 161 -11.39 18.03 13.73
C LYS A 161 -9.87 18.24 13.71
N SER A 162 -9.21 18.08 14.86
CA SER A 162 -7.75 18.25 14.94
C SER A 162 -7.02 17.06 14.34
N VAL A 163 -7.32 15.84 14.78
CA VAL A 163 -6.55 14.66 14.36
C VAL A 163 -6.82 14.27 12.91
N ASN A 164 -8.02 14.51 12.39
CA ASN A 164 -8.37 14.25 10.98
C ASN A 164 -7.76 15.26 10.00
N SER A 165 -7.05 16.28 10.49
CA SER A 165 -6.20 17.14 9.64
C SER A 165 -4.81 16.54 9.38
N HIS A 166 -4.47 15.46 10.09
CA HIS A 166 -3.31 14.64 9.78
C HIS A 166 -3.50 13.96 8.41
N VAL A 167 -2.42 13.79 7.65
CA VAL A 167 -2.43 13.05 6.38
C VAL A 167 -1.19 12.16 6.30
N ALA A 168 -1.30 11.03 5.60
CA ALA A 168 -0.20 10.08 5.44
C ALA A 168 1.09 10.74 4.94
N PRO A 169 2.25 10.53 5.58
CA PRO A 169 3.52 11.08 5.14
C PRO A 169 3.98 10.47 3.82
N ASP A 170 4.84 11.20 3.10
CA ASP A 170 5.27 10.76 1.76
C ASP A 170 6.06 9.46 1.79
N TRP A 171 6.80 9.17 2.87
CA TRP A 171 7.46 7.87 2.98
C TRP A 171 6.46 6.72 2.87
N PHE A 172 5.25 6.81 3.46
CA PHE A 172 4.23 5.77 3.36
C PHE A 172 3.70 5.61 1.93
N ASN A 173 3.54 6.73 1.22
CA ASN A 173 3.19 6.74 -0.19
C ASN A 173 4.29 6.14 -1.06
N ASP A 174 5.54 6.19 -0.64
CA ASP A 174 6.70 5.70 -1.37
C ASP A 174 6.98 4.21 -1.17
N LEU A 175 6.55 3.62 -0.04
CA LEU A 175 6.89 2.25 0.38
C LEU A 175 6.25 1.16 -0.48
N LYS A 176 4.98 1.32 -0.88
CA LYS A 176 4.18 0.42 -1.74
C LYS A 176 3.92 -1.01 -1.26
N TYR A 177 4.88 -1.69 -0.65
CA TYR A 177 4.82 -3.11 -0.34
C TYR A 177 5.31 -3.40 1.08
N GLY A 178 4.50 -4.12 1.86
CA GLY A 178 4.78 -4.51 3.23
C GLY A 178 4.39 -5.95 3.53
N ILE A 179 4.92 -6.48 4.64
CA ILE A 179 4.56 -7.81 5.16
C ILE A 179 3.67 -7.66 6.39
N PHE A 180 2.48 -8.23 6.34
CA PHE A 180 1.61 -8.45 7.49
C PHE A 180 1.98 -9.79 8.14
N ILE A 181 1.81 -9.93 9.45
CA ILE A 181 2.11 -11.18 10.16
C ILE A 181 1.02 -11.47 11.18
N HIS A 182 0.19 -12.48 10.93
CA HIS A 182 -0.76 -13.00 11.92
C HIS A 182 -0.17 -14.21 12.65
N TRP A 183 0.37 -13.95 13.83
CA TRP A 183 0.94 -14.96 14.71
C TRP A 183 0.42 -14.80 16.13
N GLY A 184 -0.01 -15.90 16.73
CA GLY A 184 -0.52 -15.93 18.10
C GLY A 184 -0.91 -17.35 18.52
N PRO A 185 -1.56 -17.50 19.69
CA PRO A 185 -1.98 -18.82 20.16
C PRO A 185 -2.86 -19.60 19.18
N TYR A 186 -3.67 -18.93 18.37
CA TYR A 186 -4.47 -19.53 17.30
C TYR A 186 -3.63 -20.27 16.23
N SER A 187 -2.34 -19.96 16.10
CA SER A 187 -1.40 -20.68 15.23
C SER A 187 -1.02 -22.07 15.76
N VAL A 188 -1.39 -22.42 17.00
CA VAL A 188 -1.20 -23.76 17.58
C VAL A 188 -2.22 -24.76 17.04
N PRO A 189 -3.54 -24.52 17.15
CA PRO A 189 -4.52 -25.41 16.54
C PRO A 189 -4.54 -25.33 15.01
N ALA A 190 -4.12 -24.19 14.44
CA ALA A 190 -3.82 -24.01 13.01
C ALA A 190 -4.90 -24.56 12.07
N TYR A 191 -6.16 -24.17 12.27
CA TYR A 191 -7.28 -24.74 11.53
C TYR A 191 -8.30 -23.67 11.14
N GLY A 192 -8.60 -23.64 9.84
CA GLY A 192 -9.64 -22.81 9.24
C GLY A 192 -10.48 -23.55 8.19
N SER A 193 -10.46 -24.89 8.18
CA SER A 193 -10.98 -25.73 7.07
C SER A 193 -10.21 -25.55 5.76
N VAL A 194 -10.74 -26.01 4.62
CA VAL A 194 -10.16 -25.83 3.27
C VAL A 194 -11.21 -25.67 2.19
N GLY A 195 -10.82 -25.05 1.07
CA GLY A 195 -11.66 -24.89 -0.11
C GLY A 195 -12.90 -24.04 0.17
N ALA A 196 -14.09 -24.47 -0.27
CA ALA A 196 -15.31 -23.66 -0.12
C ALA A 196 -15.70 -23.38 1.35
N ASN A 197 -15.24 -24.21 2.29
CA ASN A 197 -15.52 -24.08 3.71
C ASN A 197 -14.42 -23.29 4.46
N GLU A 198 -13.33 -22.94 3.77
CA GLU A 198 -12.19 -22.26 4.36
C GLU A 198 -12.56 -20.87 4.88
N ASN A 199 -11.95 -20.51 6.00
CA ASN A 199 -12.06 -19.22 6.64
C ASN A 199 -10.85 -18.97 7.56
N TYR A 200 -10.85 -17.82 8.22
CA TYR A 200 -9.74 -17.28 9.01
C TYR A 200 -9.37 -18.23 10.16
N ALA A 201 -8.17 -18.83 10.09
CA ALA A 201 -7.68 -19.74 11.13
C ALA A 201 -7.39 -18.99 12.44
N GLU A 202 -7.07 -17.69 12.37
CA GLU A 202 -6.92 -16.82 13.53
C GLU A 202 -8.25 -16.53 14.25
N TRP A 203 -9.38 -16.92 13.66
CA TRP A 203 -10.71 -16.91 14.28
C TRP A 203 -11.09 -18.21 15.00
N TYR A 204 -10.13 -19.11 15.21
CA TYR A 204 -10.36 -20.42 15.85
C TYR A 204 -11.16 -20.34 17.16
N TRP A 205 -10.81 -19.42 18.08
CA TRP A 205 -11.54 -19.29 19.36
C TRP A 205 -13.00 -18.89 19.15
N LYS A 206 -13.30 -18.09 18.13
CA LYS A 206 -14.66 -17.70 17.80
C LYS A 206 -15.43 -18.87 17.18
N TRP A 207 -14.85 -19.54 16.20
CA TRP A 207 -15.55 -20.60 15.45
C TRP A 207 -15.66 -21.92 16.22
N MET A 208 -14.78 -22.19 17.19
CA MET A 208 -14.97 -23.32 18.09
C MET A 208 -16.19 -23.16 19.01
N GLN A 209 -16.78 -21.96 19.09
CA GLN A 209 -17.98 -21.68 19.88
C GLN A 209 -19.29 -21.87 19.09
N ASP A 210 -19.22 -22.16 17.79
CA ASP A 210 -20.39 -22.29 16.92
C ASP A 210 -20.45 -23.68 16.26
N PRO A 211 -21.36 -24.58 16.68
CA PRO A 211 -21.50 -25.90 16.08
C PRO A 211 -22.03 -25.87 14.65
N ASN A 212 -22.55 -24.73 14.16
CA ASN A 212 -23.11 -24.60 12.81
C ASN A 212 -22.19 -23.82 11.86
N ASP A 213 -21.03 -23.36 12.31
CA ASP A 213 -20.12 -22.63 11.44
C ASP A 213 -19.58 -23.52 10.30
N LYS A 214 -19.45 -22.95 9.11
CA LYS A 214 -19.06 -23.67 7.89
C LYS A 214 -17.69 -24.34 7.98
N THR A 215 -16.78 -23.79 8.79
CA THR A 215 -15.42 -24.34 8.93
C THR A 215 -15.42 -25.67 9.66
N GLN A 216 -16.48 -25.98 10.42
CA GLN A 216 -16.56 -27.10 11.35
C GLN A 216 -15.48 -27.06 12.44
N THR A 217 -15.02 -25.87 12.82
CA THR A 217 -14.01 -25.70 13.88
C THR A 217 -14.47 -26.31 15.21
N TYR A 218 -15.75 -26.17 15.59
CA TYR A 218 -16.34 -26.81 16.77
C TYR A 218 -16.14 -28.33 16.75
N GLN A 219 -16.45 -28.99 15.62
CA GLN A 219 -16.36 -30.44 15.45
C GLN A 219 -14.91 -30.90 15.40
N TYR A 220 -14.06 -30.16 14.66
CA TYR A 220 -12.64 -30.42 14.60
C TYR A 220 -12.01 -30.36 15.99
N HIS A 221 -12.34 -29.34 16.79
CA HIS A 221 -11.82 -29.18 18.13
C HIS A 221 -12.25 -30.33 19.04
N LEU A 222 -13.55 -30.67 19.07
CA LEU A 222 -14.07 -31.79 19.85
C LEU A 222 -13.40 -33.12 19.48
N LYS A 223 -13.18 -33.35 18.18
CA LYS A 223 -12.57 -34.58 17.68
C LYS A 223 -11.07 -34.67 17.99
N THR A 224 -10.36 -33.54 17.91
CA THR A 224 -8.89 -33.51 17.96
C THR A 224 -8.36 -33.34 19.38
N TYR A 225 -8.98 -32.45 20.16
CA TYR A 225 -8.53 -32.07 21.50
C TYR A 225 -9.47 -32.56 22.60
N GLY A 226 -10.73 -32.81 22.28
CA GLY A 226 -11.75 -33.22 23.25
C GLY A 226 -12.43 -32.03 23.93
N LYS A 227 -13.51 -32.31 24.65
CA LYS A 227 -14.38 -31.28 25.26
C LYS A 227 -13.77 -30.53 26.46
N GLU A 228 -12.72 -31.09 27.06
CA GLU A 228 -12.08 -30.55 28.27
C GLU A 228 -10.97 -29.53 27.93
N VAL A 229 -10.53 -29.48 26.66
CA VAL A 229 -9.54 -28.50 26.22
C VAL A 229 -10.26 -27.20 25.86
N ASN A 230 -9.83 -26.11 26.48
CA ASN A 230 -10.31 -24.77 26.19
C ASN A 230 -9.27 -24.03 25.33
N TYR A 231 -9.68 -22.94 24.67
CA TYR A 231 -8.77 -22.17 23.82
C TYR A 231 -7.50 -21.70 24.54
N ASP A 232 -7.64 -21.20 25.77
CA ASP A 232 -6.51 -20.69 26.56
C ASP A 232 -5.49 -21.79 26.92
N ASP A 233 -5.86 -23.07 26.88
CA ASP A 233 -4.93 -24.18 27.12
C ASP A 233 -3.85 -24.26 26.03
N PHE A 234 -4.12 -23.75 24.83
CA PHE A 234 -3.12 -23.67 23.75
C PHE A 234 -1.93 -22.76 24.09
N PHE A 235 -2.02 -21.91 25.12
CA PHE A 235 -0.92 -21.05 25.54
C PHE A 235 0.31 -21.83 26.00
N ALA A 236 0.11 -23.04 26.52
CA ALA A 236 1.21 -23.92 26.94
C ALA A 236 2.00 -24.46 25.74
N ASN A 237 1.37 -24.56 24.57
CA ASN A 237 1.95 -25.10 23.35
C ASN A 237 2.43 -24.00 22.38
N PHE A 238 1.97 -22.76 22.56
CA PHE A 238 2.51 -21.61 21.85
C PHE A 238 3.95 -21.35 22.29
N SER A 239 4.90 -21.44 21.35
CA SER A 239 6.33 -21.35 21.66
C SER A 239 7.09 -20.55 20.60
N ASP A 240 8.33 -20.16 20.89
CA ASP A 240 9.21 -19.41 19.99
C ASP A 240 10.39 -20.25 19.47
N LYS A 241 10.32 -21.59 19.57
CA LYS A 241 11.41 -22.50 19.19
C LYS A 241 11.83 -22.38 17.72
N GLY A 242 10.90 -22.01 16.85
CA GLY A 242 11.11 -21.74 15.43
C GLY A 242 11.20 -20.24 15.09
N PHE A 243 11.03 -19.35 16.07
CA PHE A 243 11.10 -17.91 15.87
C PHE A 243 12.55 -17.43 15.88
N ASN A 244 13.02 -16.98 14.73
CA ASN A 244 14.27 -16.25 14.60
C ASN A 244 14.00 -14.85 14.02
N PRO A 245 14.12 -13.78 14.83
CA PRO A 245 13.77 -12.43 14.38
C PRO A 245 14.69 -11.92 13.27
N ARG A 246 15.93 -12.42 13.19
CA ARG A 246 16.83 -12.09 12.07
C ARG A 246 16.36 -12.74 10.77
N GLU A 247 16.06 -14.03 10.79
CA GLU A 247 15.60 -14.74 9.60
C GLU A 247 14.30 -14.16 9.06
N TRP A 248 13.40 -13.72 9.95
CA TRP A 248 12.17 -13.03 9.58
C TRP A 248 12.45 -11.72 8.83
N VAL A 249 13.24 -10.81 9.41
CA VAL A 249 13.50 -9.52 8.75
C VAL A 249 14.34 -9.68 7.48
N ASP A 250 15.25 -10.65 7.44
CA ASP A 250 16.00 -11.01 6.23
C ASP A 250 15.04 -11.51 5.14
N LEU A 251 14.05 -12.34 5.48
CA LEU A 251 13.01 -12.76 4.54
C LEU A 251 12.15 -11.59 4.03
N PHE A 252 11.75 -10.66 4.89
CA PHE A 252 10.95 -9.50 4.49
C PHE A 252 11.72 -8.60 3.53
N SER A 253 13.00 -8.38 3.83
CA SER A 253 13.90 -7.67 2.93
C SER A 253 14.15 -8.45 1.64
N ASP A 254 14.22 -9.79 1.70
CA ASP A 254 14.34 -10.65 0.52
C ASP A 254 13.15 -10.54 -0.42
N ALA A 255 11.94 -10.47 0.15
CA ALA A 255 10.70 -10.23 -0.58
C ALA A 255 10.62 -8.82 -1.21
N GLY A 256 11.52 -7.90 -0.83
CA GLY A 256 11.51 -6.52 -1.30
C GLY A 256 10.54 -5.60 -0.54
N ALA A 257 9.97 -6.06 0.58
CA ALA A 257 9.12 -5.25 1.43
C ALA A 257 9.89 -4.06 2.02
N GLN A 258 9.18 -2.96 2.27
CA GLN A 258 9.75 -1.73 2.84
C GLN A 258 9.27 -1.47 4.27
N TYR A 259 8.32 -2.26 4.76
CA TYR A 259 7.77 -2.21 6.11
C TYR A 259 7.14 -3.56 6.47
N PHE A 260 6.86 -3.75 7.75
CA PHE A 260 6.10 -4.90 8.21
C PHE A 260 5.20 -4.53 9.39
N VAL A 261 4.12 -5.28 9.57
CA VAL A 261 3.06 -5.04 10.54
C VAL A 261 2.75 -6.37 11.23
N PRO A 262 3.37 -6.72 12.37
CA PRO A 262 3.00 -7.89 13.14
C PRO A 262 1.74 -7.65 13.98
N THR A 263 0.92 -8.68 14.14
CA THR A 263 -0.14 -8.72 15.16
C THR A 263 0.48 -8.60 16.54
N THR A 264 0.37 -7.41 17.15
CA THR A 264 0.83 -7.21 18.53
C THR A 264 -0.18 -7.77 19.52
N LYS A 265 -1.47 -7.71 19.17
CA LYS A 265 -2.60 -8.31 19.87
C LYS A 265 -3.76 -8.50 18.88
N HIS A 266 -4.25 -9.72 18.74
CA HIS A 266 -5.43 -10.04 17.91
C HIS A 266 -6.71 -10.05 18.76
N HIS A 267 -7.84 -10.45 18.19
CA HIS A 267 -9.15 -10.47 18.84
C HIS A 267 -9.23 -11.38 20.09
N ASP A 268 -8.33 -12.35 20.21
CA ASP A 268 -8.21 -13.21 21.39
C ASP A 268 -7.61 -12.48 22.62
N GLY A 269 -7.11 -11.26 22.44
CA GLY A 269 -6.52 -10.42 23.47
C GLY A 269 -5.13 -10.87 23.94
N PHE A 270 -4.50 -11.86 23.29
CA PHE A 270 -3.15 -12.29 23.65
C PHE A 270 -2.11 -11.37 23.05
N ALA A 271 -1.37 -10.66 23.90
CA ALA A 271 -0.39 -9.69 23.46
C ALA A 271 1.02 -10.28 23.30
N LEU A 272 1.73 -9.93 22.22
CA LEU A 272 3.09 -10.40 21.90
C LEU A 272 4.21 -9.44 22.37
N PHE A 273 3.85 -8.43 23.17
CA PHE A 273 4.74 -7.37 23.61
C PHE A 273 4.59 -7.12 25.12
N ASN A 274 5.59 -6.47 25.71
CA ASN A 274 5.58 -6.16 27.13
C ASN A 274 4.86 -4.84 27.44
N PHE A 275 4.08 -4.83 28.53
CA PHE A 275 3.42 -3.68 29.14
C PHE A 275 3.19 -3.95 30.63
N SER A 276 2.72 -2.97 31.40
CA SER A 276 2.51 -3.12 32.84
C SER A 276 1.54 -4.26 33.20
N THR A 277 1.91 -5.09 34.17
CA THR A 277 1.05 -6.18 34.68
C THR A 277 -0.20 -5.68 35.41
N ALA A 278 -0.30 -4.38 35.68
CA ALA A 278 -1.53 -3.76 36.20
C ALA A 278 -2.60 -3.59 35.13
N ILE A 279 -2.25 -3.71 33.85
CA ILE A 279 -3.16 -3.59 32.69
C ILE A 279 -3.76 -4.96 32.35
N SER A 280 -2.90 -5.95 32.17
CA SER A 280 -3.26 -7.35 31.86
C SER A 280 -2.01 -8.23 32.05
N LYS A 281 -2.21 -9.54 32.24
CA LYS A 281 -1.15 -10.55 32.21
C LYS A 281 -1.27 -11.47 30.99
N ARG A 282 -2.27 -11.29 30.12
CA ARG A 282 -2.49 -12.13 28.93
C ARG A 282 -1.49 -11.78 27.82
N SER A 283 -0.26 -12.23 27.96
CA SER A 283 0.81 -11.95 27.00
C SER A 283 1.86 -13.05 26.89
N SER A 284 2.66 -12.99 25.81
CA SER A 284 3.82 -13.85 25.58
C SER A 284 4.91 -13.70 26.63
N ILE A 285 4.87 -12.64 27.46
CA ILE A 285 5.77 -12.45 28.60
C ILE A 285 5.41 -13.41 29.74
N HIS A 286 4.10 -13.61 29.96
CA HIS A 286 3.59 -14.37 31.09
C HIS A 286 3.19 -15.80 30.74
N TYR A 287 2.96 -16.11 29.47
CA TYR A 287 2.56 -17.43 28.98
C TYR A 287 3.35 -17.82 27.72
N GLY A 288 3.38 -19.11 27.41
CA GLY A 288 4.07 -19.63 26.23
C GLY A 288 5.56 -19.22 26.18
N PRO A 289 6.00 -18.43 25.19
CA PRO A 289 7.42 -18.08 24.96
C PRO A 289 8.18 -17.42 26.11
N LYS A 290 7.50 -16.77 27.07
CA LYS A 290 8.12 -15.91 28.11
C LYS A 290 9.04 -14.83 27.54
N ARG A 291 8.64 -14.23 26.42
CA ARG A 291 9.49 -13.38 25.57
C ARG A 291 8.72 -12.23 24.95
N ASP A 292 9.36 -11.08 24.87
CA ASP A 292 8.88 -9.91 24.14
C ASP A 292 9.20 -10.05 22.65
N ILE A 293 8.27 -10.65 21.91
CA ILE A 293 8.45 -10.99 20.50
C ILE A 293 8.58 -9.72 19.65
N ILE A 294 7.73 -8.73 19.90
CA ILE A 294 7.70 -7.49 19.11
C ILE A 294 9.00 -6.70 19.30
N LYS A 295 9.50 -6.59 20.54
CA LYS A 295 10.76 -5.90 20.81
C LYS A 295 11.94 -6.57 20.12
N ASP A 296 12.01 -7.89 20.15
CA ASP A 296 13.09 -8.65 19.51
C ASP A 296 13.05 -8.55 17.98
N LEU A 297 11.85 -8.61 17.39
CA LEU A 297 11.68 -8.44 15.95
C LEU A 297 12.08 -7.03 15.50
N PHE A 298 11.66 -5.99 16.24
CA PHE A 298 12.02 -4.61 15.92
C PHE A 298 13.51 -4.32 16.15
N ALA A 299 14.12 -4.91 17.18
CA ALA A 299 15.56 -4.82 17.39
C ALA A 299 16.33 -5.48 16.24
N ALA A 300 15.87 -6.63 15.74
CA ALA A 300 16.47 -7.27 14.56
C ALA A 300 16.30 -6.41 13.31
N ALA A 301 15.13 -5.83 13.06
CA ALA A 301 14.91 -4.93 11.93
C ALA A 301 15.86 -3.73 11.97
N LYS A 302 15.93 -3.02 13.12
CA LYS A 302 16.84 -1.87 13.30
C LYS A 302 18.31 -2.24 13.08
N LYS A 303 18.71 -3.47 13.45
CA LYS A 303 20.10 -3.93 13.36
C LYS A 303 20.49 -4.45 11.98
N TYR A 304 19.65 -5.26 11.36
CA TYR A 304 19.99 -6.01 10.15
C TYR A 304 19.34 -5.44 8.88
N GLN A 305 18.18 -4.80 9.00
CA GLN A 305 17.38 -4.29 7.88
C GLN A 305 16.79 -2.90 8.21
N PRO A 306 17.63 -1.87 8.50
CA PRO A 306 17.18 -0.56 8.99
C PRO A 306 16.32 0.23 7.99
N GLN A 307 16.23 -0.21 6.73
CA GLN A 307 15.31 0.32 5.74
C GLN A 307 13.85 -0.04 5.99
N LEU A 308 13.58 -1.14 6.74
CA LEU A 308 12.22 -1.56 7.04
C LEU A 308 11.59 -0.62 8.07
N ARG A 309 10.47 0.00 7.71
CA ARG A 309 9.63 0.75 8.65
C ARG A 309 8.86 -0.18 9.57
N LEU A 310 8.66 0.26 10.81
CA LEU A 310 8.09 -0.56 11.88
C LEU A 310 6.60 -0.25 12.04
N GLY A 311 5.73 -1.15 11.62
CA GLY A 311 4.30 -1.06 11.91
C GLY A 311 3.88 -2.00 13.03
N THR A 312 2.67 -1.79 13.56
CA THR A 312 2.02 -2.70 14.50
C THR A 312 0.56 -2.86 14.15
N TYR A 313 0.06 -4.10 14.18
CA TYR A 313 -1.36 -4.36 14.20
C TYR A 313 -1.88 -4.41 15.62
N PHE A 314 -3.05 -3.82 15.87
CA PHE A 314 -3.70 -3.85 17.15
C PHE A 314 -5.22 -4.02 17.01
N SER A 315 -5.75 -5.12 17.53
CA SER A 315 -7.20 -5.30 17.59
C SER A 315 -7.82 -4.42 18.67
N MET A 316 -8.80 -3.61 18.28
CA MET A 316 -9.53 -2.74 19.18
C MET A 316 -10.49 -3.50 20.10
N PRO A 317 -11.28 -4.50 19.63
CA PRO A 317 -12.09 -5.37 20.50
C PRO A 317 -11.32 -6.60 21.01
N GLU A 318 -11.83 -7.21 22.08
CA GLU A 318 -11.41 -8.54 22.56
C GLU A 318 -12.66 -9.41 22.75
N TRP A 319 -12.68 -10.62 22.17
CA TRP A 319 -13.90 -11.44 22.11
C TRP A 319 -14.51 -11.73 23.47
N PHE A 320 -13.69 -12.15 24.44
CA PHE A 320 -14.17 -12.67 25.72
C PHE A 320 -13.48 -12.03 26.93
N ASN A 321 -12.98 -10.80 26.77
CA ASN A 321 -12.44 -10.05 27.90
C ASN A 321 -13.61 -9.58 28.80
N PRO A 322 -13.62 -9.91 30.11
CA PRO A 322 -14.68 -9.48 31.02
C PRO A 322 -14.93 -7.97 31.03
N ALA A 323 -13.88 -7.15 30.99
CA ALA A 323 -13.99 -5.68 30.97
C ALA A 323 -14.55 -5.14 29.65
N PHE A 324 -14.46 -5.92 28.55
CA PHE A 324 -15.00 -5.50 27.25
C PHE A 324 -16.53 -5.68 27.15
N LYS A 325 -17.18 -6.39 28.08
CA LYS A 325 -18.63 -6.68 28.03
C LYS A 325 -19.50 -5.44 27.81
N LYS A 326 -19.14 -4.32 28.41
CA LYS A 326 -19.82 -3.01 28.26
C LYS A 326 -19.82 -2.49 26.81
N TYR A 327 -18.80 -2.84 26.03
CA TYR A 327 -18.59 -2.42 24.66
C TYR A 327 -19.02 -3.48 23.63
N GLY A 328 -19.41 -4.67 24.09
CA GLY A 328 -19.68 -5.83 23.25
C GLY A 328 -20.75 -5.60 22.19
N PHE A 329 -20.58 -6.25 21.03
CA PHE A 329 -21.45 -6.15 19.87
C PHE A 329 -21.23 -7.33 18.93
N SER A 330 -22.30 -7.83 18.30
CA SER A 330 -22.24 -8.83 17.22
C SER A 330 -21.27 -10.00 17.53
N ALA A 331 -20.25 -10.22 16.70
CA ALA A 331 -19.25 -11.28 16.85
C ALA A 331 -18.29 -11.08 18.06
N TRP A 332 -18.30 -9.91 18.70
CA TRP A 332 -17.44 -9.52 19.83
C TRP A 332 -18.27 -9.33 21.10
N PRO A 333 -18.72 -10.40 21.76
CA PRO A 333 -19.63 -10.30 22.89
C PRO A 333 -18.99 -9.63 24.13
N GLY A 334 -17.67 -9.71 24.30
CA GLY A 334 -17.01 -9.46 25.57
C GLY A 334 -17.50 -10.43 26.65
N GLY A 335 -17.13 -10.19 27.90
CA GLY A 335 -17.55 -11.08 29.00
C GLY A 335 -16.81 -12.43 28.96
N PRO A 336 -16.88 -13.23 30.03
CA PRO A 336 -16.23 -14.54 30.05
C PRO A 336 -16.79 -15.46 28.96
N ALA A 337 -15.89 -16.22 28.32
CA ALA A 337 -16.28 -17.29 27.42
C ALA A 337 -16.96 -18.41 28.21
N HIS A 338 -17.70 -19.27 27.50
CA HIS A 338 -18.16 -20.53 28.06
C HIS A 338 -17.51 -21.68 27.29
N ASN A 339 -17.35 -22.83 27.93
CA ASN A 339 -16.98 -24.06 27.25
C ASN A 339 -18.14 -24.47 26.33
N PRO A 340 -17.92 -24.59 25.01
CA PRO A 340 -19.01 -24.82 24.05
C PRO A 340 -19.63 -26.23 24.12
N TYR A 341 -19.06 -27.13 24.91
CA TYR A 341 -19.48 -28.52 25.05
C TYR A 341 -20.14 -28.81 26.40
N THR A 342 -19.66 -28.18 27.48
CA THR A 342 -20.15 -28.38 28.85
C THR A 342 -21.04 -27.23 29.33
N GLY A 343 -20.90 -26.04 28.74
CA GLY A 343 -21.60 -24.82 29.16
C GLY A 343 -20.97 -24.15 30.39
N GLU A 344 -19.82 -24.62 30.87
CA GLU A 344 -19.12 -24.03 32.03
C GLU A 344 -18.55 -22.64 31.68
N GLU A 345 -18.69 -21.66 32.57
CA GLU A 345 -18.04 -20.35 32.42
C GLU A 345 -16.52 -20.51 32.58
N LEU A 346 -15.75 -19.96 31.64
CA LEU A 346 -14.31 -20.09 31.62
C LEU A 346 -13.61 -18.83 32.16
N PRO A 347 -12.55 -18.99 32.97
CA PRO A 347 -11.73 -17.85 33.36
C PRO A 347 -11.02 -17.27 32.14
N TYR A 348 -10.94 -15.94 32.07
CA TYR A 348 -10.13 -15.26 31.07
C TYR A 348 -8.66 -15.26 31.53
N THR A 349 -7.83 -16.14 30.96
CA THR A 349 -6.47 -16.34 31.44
C THR A 349 -5.65 -15.06 31.33
N GLY A 350 -5.05 -14.65 32.46
CA GLY A 350 -4.29 -13.41 32.56
C GLY A 350 -5.13 -12.14 32.73
N PHE A 351 -6.43 -12.25 33.01
CA PHE A 351 -7.26 -11.10 33.35
C PHE A 351 -6.71 -10.36 34.59
N VAL A 352 -6.81 -9.04 34.53
CA VAL A 352 -6.57 -8.14 35.67
C VAL A 352 -7.83 -7.30 35.80
N GLU A 353 -8.36 -7.21 37.02
CA GLU A 353 -9.56 -6.42 37.28
C GLU A 353 -9.26 -4.94 37.05
N VAL A 354 -10.06 -4.31 36.20
CA VAL A 354 -9.96 -2.91 35.78
C VAL A 354 -11.35 -2.29 35.70
N GLU A 355 -11.45 -0.97 35.75
CA GLU A 355 -12.74 -0.27 35.74
C GLU A 355 -13.32 -0.16 34.32
N ASP A 356 -12.47 0.14 33.33
CA ASP A 356 -12.90 0.43 31.97
C ASP A 356 -11.89 -0.07 30.93
N PHE A 357 -12.31 -1.03 30.09
CA PHE A 357 -11.45 -1.64 29.08
C PHE A 357 -10.73 -0.62 28.19
N VAL A 358 -11.42 0.42 27.74
CA VAL A 358 -10.86 1.38 26.79
C VAL A 358 -9.79 2.25 27.47
N LYS A 359 -10.02 2.66 28.72
CA LYS A 359 -9.09 3.51 29.47
C LYS A 359 -7.94 2.76 30.12
N ASP A 360 -8.19 1.55 30.61
CA ASP A 360 -7.27 0.84 31.48
C ASP A 360 -6.53 -0.31 30.78
N ILE A 361 -7.04 -0.78 29.63
CA ILE A 361 -6.40 -1.84 28.81
C ILE A 361 -5.98 -1.30 27.45
N GLN A 362 -6.96 -0.91 26.62
CA GLN A 362 -6.74 -0.57 25.21
C GLN A 362 -5.77 0.62 25.06
N LEU A 363 -6.10 1.77 25.64
CA LEU A 363 -5.30 3.00 25.51
C LEU A 363 -3.87 2.85 26.07
N PRO A 364 -3.64 2.30 27.28
CA PRO A 364 -2.30 2.12 27.82
C PRO A 364 -1.43 1.16 26.98
N GLN A 365 -2.01 0.10 26.43
CA GLN A 365 -1.31 -0.80 25.51
C GLN A 365 -0.90 -0.09 24.21
N MET A 366 -1.81 0.65 23.57
CA MET A 366 -1.51 1.43 22.38
C MET A 366 -0.44 2.50 22.65
N ARG A 367 -0.51 3.19 23.80
CA ARG A 367 0.51 4.15 24.25
C ARG A 367 1.88 3.49 24.44
N THR A 368 1.92 2.28 24.99
CA THR A 368 3.16 1.52 25.17
C THR A 368 3.82 1.27 23.81
N LEU A 369 3.07 0.76 22.82
CA LEU A 369 3.56 0.55 21.46
C LEU A 369 4.07 1.86 20.81
N ALA A 370 3.27 2.93 20.90
CA ALA A 370 3.60 4.23 20.33
C ALA A 370 4.88 4.87 20.91
N ASN A 371 5.03 4.83 22.23
CA ASN A 371 6.06 5.59 22.93
C ASN A 371 7.35 4.79 23.19
N GLU A 372 7.26 3.46 23.32
CA GLU A 372 8.40 2.63 23.72
C GLU A 372 8.98 1.79 22.57
N TYR A 373 8.18 1.45 21.56
CA TYR A 373 8.63 0.58 20.46
C TYR A 373 9.10 1.39 19.23
N GLY A 374 8.74 2.67 19.17
CA GLY A 374 9.19 3.58 18.11
C GLY A 374 8.52 3.29 16.77
N ILE A 375 7.25 2.86 16.79
CA ILE A 375 6.48 2.51 15.60
C ILE A 375 6.27 3.71 14.67
N ASP A 376 6.19 3.42 13.37
CA ASP A 376 5.88 4.35 12.29
C ASP A 376 4.42 4.19 11.80
N ILE A 377 3.82 3.00 11.96
CA ILE A 377 2.44 2.67 11.53
C ILE A 377 1.66 2.05 12.69
N MET A 378 0.46 2.58 12.97
CA MET A 378 -0.54 1.91 13.82
C MET A 378 -1.68 1.41 12.94
N TRP A 379 -1.75 0.09 12.76
CA TRP A 379 -2.78 -0.58 11.98
C TRP A 379 -3.83 -1.15 12.94
N CYS A 380 -4.91 -0.43 13.18
CA CYS A 380 -5.97 -0.91 14.06
C CYS A 380 -6.90 -1.86 13.33
N ASP A 381 -7.67 -2.65 14.06
CA ASP A 381 -8.71 -3.47 13.44
C ASP A 381 -10.00 -3.50 14.25
N ILE A 382 -11.09 -3.52 13.49
CA ILE A 382 -12.49 -3.45 13.91
C ILE A 382 -12.80 -2.20 14.76
N THR A 383 -13.53 -1.24 14.19
CA THR A 383 -13.99 -0.07 14.94
C THR A 383 -15.01 -0.46 16.02
N THR A 384 -14.80 0.02 17.25
CA THR A 384 -15.67 -0.21 18.41
C THR A 384 -16.49 1.04 18.77
N LYS A 385 -17.67 0.84 19.40
CA LYS A 385 -18.56 1.94 19.85
C LYS A 385 -17.95 2.86 20.93
N GLY A 386 -16.92 2.38 21.63
CA GLY A 386 -16.12 3.19 22.55
C GLY A 386 -14.64 3.00 22.26
N ASN A 387 -13.93 4.10 22.05
CA ASN A 387 -12.49 4.14 21.83
C ASN A 387 -11.93 5.47 22.32
N ASN A 388 -10.61 5.53 22.52
CA ASN A 388 -9.88 6.76 22.86
C ASN A 388 -8.93 7.18 21.72
N ALA A 389 -9.35 6.97 20.46
CA ALA A 389 -8.48 7.16 19.30
C ALA A 389 -8.01 8.60 19.13
N THR A 390 -8.85 9.60 19.41
CA THR A 390 -8.45 11.03 19.35
C THR A 390 -7.42 11.38 20.43
N ILE A 391 -7.54 10.81 21.63
CA ILE A 391 -6.56 10.98 22.72
C ILE A 391 -5.23 10.34 22.30
N PHE A 392 -5.28 9.07 21.90
CA PHE A 392 -4.09 8.33 21.48
C PHE A 392 -3.35 9.00 20.31
N THR A 393 -4.05 9.28 19.21
CA THR A 393 -3.42 9.79 17.99
C THR A 393 -2.86 11.19 18.18
N SER A 394 -3.56 12.08 18.89
CA SER A 394 -3.03 13.43 19.17
C SER A 394 -1.74 13.39 20.00
N GLU A 395 -1.68 12.55 21.04
CA GLU A 395 -0.46 12.35 21.84
C GLU A 395 0.68 11.77 21.02
N TRP A 396 0.40 10.70 20.25
CA TRP A 396 1.40 9.99 19.47
C TRP A 396 1.99 10.86 18.36
N MET A 397 1.15 11.54 17.57
CA MET A 397 1.59 12.43 16.49
C MET A 397 2.45 13.58 17.03
N ASN A 398 2.05 14.19 18.14
CA ASN A 398 2.82 15.26 18.77
C ASN A 398 4.17 14.76 19.29
N SER A 399 4.20 13.59 19.94
CA SER A 399 5.42 12.95 20.43
C SER A 399 6.37 12.57 19.28
N ALA A 400 5.83 11.97 18.22
CA ALA A 400 6.59 11.61 17.02
C ALA A 400 7.20 12.85 16.36
N ARG A 401 6.43 13.94 16.21
CA ARG A 401 6.92 15.20 15.64
C ARG A 401 8.02 15.83 16.49
N LYS A 402 7.95 15.79 17.83
CA LYS A 402 9.04 16.24 18.71
C LYS A 402 10.34 15.48 18.44
N SER A 403 10.22 14.21 18.05
CA SER A 403 11.34 13.35 17.63
C SER A 403 11.66 13.43 16.13
N LYS A 404 11.09 14.41 15.41
CA LYS A 404 11.22 14.59 13.94
C LYS A 404 10.81 13.36 13.12
N ARG A 405 9.89 12.54 13.63
CA ARG A 405 9.30 11.40 12.91
C ARG A 405 7.90 11.75 12.43
N GLN A 406 7.58 11.30 11.22
CA GLN A 406 6.21 11.26 10.71
C GLN A 406 5.67 9.84 10.89
N VAL A 407 4.42 9.72 11.34
CA VAL A 407 3.73 8.46 11.63
C VAL A 407 2.42 8.40 10.85
N THR A 408 1.79 7.23 10.75
CA THR A 408 0.51 7.05 10.04
C THR A 408 -0.36 5.97 10.70
N PHE A 409 -1.66 6.00 10.44
CA PHE A 409 -2.62 5.03 10.97
C PHE A 409 -3.81 4.83 10.02
N ASN A 410 -4.42 3.65 10.07
CA ASN A 410 -5.51 3.29 9.16
C ASN A 410 -6.88 3.81 9.63
N ASP A 411 -7.90 3.59 8.80
CA ASP A 411 -9.31 3.95 9.00
C ASP A 411 -10.08 3.05 9.97
N ARG A 412 -9.41 2.08 10.60
CA ARG A 412 -10.04 1.11 11.52
C ARG A 412 -9.76 1.41 13.00
N CYS A 413 -9.12 2.53 13.32
CA CYS A 413 -8.86 2.93 14.72
C CYS A 413 -10.07 3.56 15.42
N GLY A 414 -11.23 3.67 14.75
CA GLY A 414 -12.42 4.36 15.27
C GLY A 414 -12.50 5.86 14.93
N ILE A 415 -11.63 6.33 14.05
CA ILE A 415 -11.64 7.63 13.37
C ILE A 415 -11.20 7.42 11.91
N PRO A 416 -11.44 8.37 10.98
CA PRO A 416 -11.25 8.16 9.54
C PRO A 416 -9.87 7.70 9.05
N GLY A 417 -8.80 7.89 9.83
CA GLY A 417 -7.46 7.43 9.43
C GLY A 417 -6.79 8.28 8.35
N ASP A 418 -5.52 7.95 8.08
CA ASP A 418 -4.73 8.54 6.99
C ASP A 418 -4.92 7.80 5.66
N PHE A 419 -5.35 6.54 5.72
CA PHE A 419 -5.55 5.67 4.57
C PHE A 419 -6.63 4.60 4.84
N SER A 420 -7.34 4.21 3.78
CA SER A 420 -8.35 3.15 3.85
C SER A 420 -7.80 1.75 3.60
N THR A 421 -8.52 0.71 4.07
CA THR A 421 -8.01 -0.67 4.12
C THR A 421 -8.96 -1.73 3.54
N PRO A 422 -9.13 -1.80 2.21
CA PRO A 422 -9.86 -2.91 1.59
C PRO A 422 -9.15 -4.25 1.86
N GLU A 423 -9.94 -5.30 2.11
CA GLU A 423 -9.45 -6.61 2.52
C GLU A 423 -9.77 -7.64 1.44
N TYR A 424 -8.77 -8.40 0.96
CA TYR A 424 -8.87 -9.31 -0.19
C TYR A 424 -9.32 -8.68 -1.52
N GLU A 425 -9.55 -7.37 -1.54
CA GLU A 425 -10.08 -6.62 -2.67
C GLU A 425 -9.08 -5.59 -3.22
N THR A 426 -9.27 -5.23 -4.49
CA THR A 426 -8.61 -4.10 -5.14
C THR A 426 -9.68 -3.16 -5.68
N ASN A 427 -9.33 -1.89 -5.87
CA ASN A 427 -10.24 -0.94 -6.51
C ASN A 427 -10.32 -1.22 -8.01
N GLU A 428 -11.48 -0.93 -8.62
CA GLU A 428 -11.63 -1.05 -10.09
C GLU A 428 -10.83 0.02 -10.83
N ASP A 429 -10.81 1.25 -10.30
CA ASP A 429 -10.11 2.41 -10.86
C ASP A 429 -9.20 3.07 -9.80
N THR A 430 -8.53 4.14 -10.19
CA THR A 430 -7.67 4.97 -9.35
C THR A 430 -8.47 5.64 -8.24
N VAL A 431 -8.03 5.47 -7.00
CA VAL A 431 -8.57 6.19 -5.84
C VAL A 431 -7.61 7.30 -5.44
N THR A 432 -8.11 8.54 -5.32
CA THR A 432 -7.27 9.69 -4.94
C THR A 432 -6.88 9.64 -3.47
N HIS A 433 -7.81 9.26 -2.58
CA HIS A 433 -7.49 9.01 -1.18
C HIS A 433 -6.52 7.83 -1.08
N LYS A 434 -5.56 7.91 -0.15
CA LYS A 434 -4.57 6.85 0.01
C LYS A 434 -5.25 5.60 0.58
N TRP A 435 -4.84 4.43 0.11
CA TRP A 435 -5.35 3.16 0.59
C TRP A 435 -4.27 2.08 0.57
N GLU A 436 -4.50 1.03 1.33
CA GLU A 436 -3.63 -0.14 1.44
C GLU A 436 -4.51 -1.40 1.48
N ALA A 437 -4.39 -2.25 0.46
CA ALA A 437 -5.06 -3.54 0.51
C ALA A 437 -4.25 -4.56 1.28
N SER A 438 -4.94 -5.40 2.03
CA SER A 438 -4.35 -6.54 2.75
C SER A 438 -5.01 -7.86 2.35
N ARG A 439 -4.23 -8.96 2.42
CA ARG A 439 -4.71 -10.34 2.24
C ARG A 439 -3.65 -11.34 2.70
N GLY A 440 -4.08 -12.57 2.96
CA GLY A 440 -3.21 -13.73 3.13
C GLY A 440 -2.39 -14.09 1.88
N MET A 441 -1.20 -14.65 2.11
CA MET A 441 -0.58 -15.59 1.17
C MET A 441 -1.39 -16.88 1.05
N ASP A 442 -1.98 -17.30 2.16
CA ASP A 442 -3.07 -18.27 2.17
C ASP A 442 -4.28 -17.65 1.41
N PRO A 443 -5.03 -18.43 0.62
CA PRO A 443 -6.12 -17.90 -0.18
C PRO A 443 -7.26 -17.29 0.64
N HIS A 444 -7.42 -17.73 1.89
CA HIS A 444 -8.58 -17.41 2.70
C HIS A 444 -8.27 -17.05 4.15
N SER A 445 -7.05 -17.21 4.65
CA SER A 445 -6.68 -16.99 6.06
C SER A 445 -5.51 -16.02 6.20
N TYR A 446 -5.43 -15.33 7.34
CA TYR A 446 -4.20 -14.63 7.74
C TYR A 446 -3.34 -15.53 8.64
N GLY A 447 -3.96 -16.10 9.68
CA GLY A 447 -3.31 -17.07 10.56
C GLY A 447 -2.92 -18.34 9.81
N TYR A 448 -1.89 -19.04 10.30
CA TYR A 448 -1.47 -20.31 9.73
C TYR A 448 -2.61 -21.35 9.76
N ASN A 449 -2.99 -21.84 8.59
CA ASN A 449 -3.92 -22.95 8.42
C ASN A 449 -3.16 -24.20 7.96
N ALA A 450 -3.04 -25.21 8.83
CA ALA A 450 -2.30 -26.44 8.55
C ALA A 450 -2.97 -27.33 7.50
N GLN A 451 -4.23 -27.04 7.15
CA GLN A 451 -4.96 -27.78 6.13
C GLN A 451 -4.71 -27.24 4.71
N THR A 452 -4.24 -26.00 4.56
CA THR A 452 -3.98 -25.38 3.26
C THR A 452 -2.83 -26.10 2.56
N PRO A 453 -3.06 -26.70 1.37
CA PRO A 453 -1.98 -27.34 0.63
C PRO A 453 -1.01 -26.29 0.06
N ASP A 454 0.27 -26.63 -0.01
CA ASP A 454 1.32 -25.74 -0.54
C ASP A 454 0.96 -25.13 -1.92
N SER A 455 0.29 -25.91 -2.78
CA SER A 455 -0.13 -25.46 -4.11
C SER A 455 -1.22 -24.38 -4.13
N ALA A 456 -1.86 -24.09 -3.00
CA ALA A 456 -2.91 -23.08 -2.89
C ALA A 456 -2.38 -21.71 -2.44
N TYR A 457 -1.16 -21.64 -1.90
CA TYR A 457 -0.55 -20.36 -1.52
C TYR A 457 -0.22 -19.53 -2.75
N LEU A 458 -0.35 -18.20 -2.62
CA LEU A 458 0.04 -17.25 -3.66
C LEU A 458 1.47 -17.52 -4.16
N THR A 459 1.60 -17.65 -5.47
CA THR A 459 2.87 -17.78 -6.18
C THR A 459 3.58 -16.43 -6.28
N GLY A 460 4.90 -16.45 -6.54
CA GLY A 460 5.67 -15.23 -6.76
C GLY A 460 5.08 -14.31 -7.85
N GLY A 461 4.58 -14.93 -8.93
CA GLY A 461 3.93 -14.21 -10.02
C GLY A 461 2.59 -13.57 -9.67
N GLU A 462 1.79 -14.18 -8.80
CA GLU A 462 0.54 -13.58 -8.33
C GLU A 462 0.83 -12.38 -7.42
N ILE A 463 1.79 -12.53 -6.49
CA ILE A 463 2.24 -11.43 -5.61
C ILE A 463 2.67 -10.21 -6.44
N VAL A 464 3.51 -10.43 -7.46
CA VAL A 464 4.01 -9.37 -8.35
C VAL A 464 2.87 -8.68 -9.10
N LYS A 465 1.95 -9.46 -9.70
CA LYS A 465 0.82 -8.90 -10.46
C LYS A 465 -0.11 -8.08 -9.57
N THR A 466 -0.41 -8.58 -8.37
CA THR A 466 -1.22 -7.88 -7.38
C THR A 466 -0.55 -6.57 -6.94
N LEU A 467 0.75 -6.59 -6.65
CA LEU A 467 1.49 -5.37 -6.31
C LEU A 467 1.43 -4.32 -7.42
N VAL A 468 1.71 -4.70 -8.67
CA VAL A 468 1.68 -3.78 -9.82
C VAL A 468 0.29 -3.18 -10.03
N ASP A 469 -0.76 -4.00 -9.91
CA ASP A 469 -2.15 -3.53 -10.00
C ASP A 469 -2.46 -2.48 -8.93
N MET A 470 -2.17 -2.79 -7.66
CA MET A 470 -2.47 -1.89 -6.54
C MET A 470 -1.71 -0.57 -6.64
N VAL A 471 -0.41 -0.61 -6.94
CA VAL A 471 0.43 0.59 -7.05
C VAL A 471 -0.04 1.51 -8.17
N SER A 472 -0.48 0.96 -9.30
CA SER A 472 -1.02 1.74 -10.42
C SER A 472 -2.29 2.52 -10.06
N LYS A 473 -3.03 2.04 -9.05
CA LYS A 473 -4.31 2.59 -8.56
C LYS A 473 -4.15 3.41 -7.26
N ASN A 474 -2.92 3.85 -6.97
CA ASN A 474 -2.52 4.62 -5.77
C ASN A 474 -2.46 3.81 -4.45
N GLY A 475 -2.63 2.50 -4.50
CA GLY A 475 -2.60 1.61 -3.34
C GLY A 475 -1.20 1.27 -2.85
N ASN A 476 -1.13 0.82 -1.58
CA ASN A 476 -0.07 -0.05 -1.09
C ASN A 476 -0.62 -1.49 -1.00
N PHE A 477 0.27 -2.47 -0.97
CA PHE A 477 -0.03 -3.88 -0.79
C PHE A 477 0.63 -4.41 0.49
N LEU A 478 -0.19 -4.85 1.45
CA LEU A 478 0.23 -5.43 2.71
C LEU A 478 -0.08 -6.94 2.68
N LEU A 479 0.91 -7.75 2.29
CA LEU A 479 0.75 -9.19 2.13
C LEU A 479 1.04 -9.92 3.45
N ASP A 480 0.10 -10.73 3.90
CA ASP A 480 0.21 -11.46 5.15
C ASP A 480 0.90 -12.82 5.05
N ILE A 481 1.71 -13.13 6.05
CA ILE A 481 2.16 -14.48 6.36
C ILE A 481 1.60 -14.96 7.71
N GLY A 482 1.28 -16.26 7.77
CA GLY A 482 0.91 -16.96 9.00
C GLY A 482 2.02 -17.90 9.47
N PRO A 483 2.83 -17.54 10.48
CA PRO A 483 3.78 -18.46 11.10
C PRO A 483 3.07 -19.56 11.91
N THR A 484 3.70 -20.72 12.00
CA THR A 484 3.21 -21.86 12.78
C THR A 484 3.27 -21.58 14.29
N GLY A 485 2.59 -22.38 15.12
CA GLY A 485 2.54 -22.17 16.58
C GLY A 485 3.90 -22.16 17.32
N ASN A 486 5.00 -22.57 16.68
CA ASN A 486 6.36 -22.44 17.24
C ASN A 486 7.16 -21.24 16.70
N GLY A 487 6.62 -20.47 15.76
CA GLY A 487 7.26 -19.31 15.12
C GLY A 487 8.01 -19.58 13.82
N SER A 488 8.05 -20.82 13.33
CA SER A 488 8.57 -21.10 11.99
C SER A 488 7.61 -20.59 10.90
N ILE A 489 8.15 -19.94 9.87
CA ILE A 489 7.41 -19.55 8.67
C ILE A 489 7.40 -20.73 7.69
N PRO A 490 6.24 -21.21 7.22
CA PRO A 490 6.15 -22.30 6.25
C PRO A 490 7.06 -22.11 5.02
N GLN A 491 7.74 -23.18 4.58
CA GLN A 491 8.73 -23.10 3.51
C GLN A 491 8.14 -22.60 2.18
N ILE A 492 6.89 -22.93 1.88
CA ILE A 492 6.20 -22.46 0.68
C ILE A 492 6.04 -20.94 0.66
N MET A 493 5.67 -20.34 1.80
CA MET A 493 5.57 -18.88 1.94
C MET A 493 6.93 -18.23 1.71
N GLN A 494 7.98 -18.76 2.34
CA GLN A 494 9.34 -18.24 2.16
C GLN A 494 9.82 -18.33 0.71
N THR A 495 9.51 -19.44 0.03
CA THR A 495 9.91 -19.69 -1.35
C THR A 495 9.24 -18.69 -2.29
N ASN A 496 7.92 -18.54 -2.19
CA ASN A 496 7.16 -17.65 -3.07
C ASN A 496 7.45 -16.17 -2.78
N LEU A 497 7.71 -15.79 -1.53
CA LEU A 497 8.16 -14.43 -1.18
C LEU A 497 9.52 -14.10 -1.79
N ARG A 498 10.51 -15.00 -1.68
CA ARG A 498 11.82 -14.79 -2.30
C ARG A 498 11.73 -14.74 -3.83
N ASP A 499 10.82 -15.53 -4.40
CA ASP A 499 10.58 -15.54 -5.84
C ASP A 499 10.00 -14.22 -6.35
N ALA A 500 8.95 -13.71 -5.70
CA ALA A 500 8.44 -12.36 -5.94
C ALA A 500 9.52 -11.29 -5.73
N GLY A 501 10.31 -11.44 -4.67
CA GLY A 501 11.38 -10.52 -4.29
C GLY A 501 12.45 -10.31 -5.36
N LYS A 502 12.79 -11.35 -6.15
CA LYS A 502 13.70 -11.21 -7.30
C LYS A 502 13.16 -10.20 -8.32
N TRP A 503 11.87 -10.32 -8.65
CA TRP A 503 11.21 -9.38 -9.58
C TRP A 503 11.08 -8.00 -8.95
N ILE A 504 10.55 -7.90 -7.72
CA ILE A 504 10.30 -6.62 -7.04
C ILE A 504 11.59 -5.80 -6.90
N LYS A 505 12.69 -6.42 -6.51
CA LYS A 505 13.99 -5.73 -6.37
C LYS A 505 14.55 -5.28 -7.71
N SER A 506 14.47 -6.12 -8.74
CA SER A 506 14.98 -5.76 -10.08
C SER A 506 14.15 -4.67 -10.77
N HIS A 507 12.88 -4.52 -10.38
CA HIS A 507 11.94 -3.54 -10.93
C HIS A 507 11.67 -2.33 -10.02
N GLY A 508 12.42 -2.20 -8.92
CA GLY A 508 12.09 -1.29 -7.82
C GLY A 508 11.91 0.18 -8.23
N GLU A 509 12.64 0.67 -9.24
CA GLU A 509 12.51 2.06 -9.72
C GLU A 509 11.13 2.39 -10.31
N SER A 510 10.40 1.36 -10.77
CA SER A 510 9.08 1.47 -11.38
C SER A 510 7.93 1.27 -10.40
N ILE A 511 8.25 0.92 -9.14
CA ILE A 511 7.28 0.64 -8.08
C ILE A 511 7.45 1.65 -6.95
N PHE A 512 8.60 1.65 -6.29
CA PHE A 512 8.86 2.48 -5.12
C PHE A 512 9.04 3.95 -5.52
N LYS A 513 8.60 4.86 -4.65
CA LYS A 513 8.66 6.32 -4.88
C LYS A 513 7.94 6.82 -6.15
N THR A 514 7.18 5.96 -6.82
CA THR A 514 6.31 6.36 -7.93
C THR A 514 4.98 6.90 -7.42
N ARG A 515 4.22 7.53 -8.30
CA ARG A 515 2.82 7.89 -8.12
C ARG A 515 1.99 7.20 -9.19
N PHE A 516 0.69 7.08 -8.92
CA PHE A 516 -0.27 6.67 -9.94
C PHE A 516 -0.33 7.71 -11.06
N TRP A 517 -0.69 7.27 -12.26
CA TRP A 517 -0.96 8.20 -13.36
C TRP A 517 -2.40 8.69 -13.26
N THR A 518 -2.61 10.00 -13.16
CA THR A 518 -3.93 10.58 -12.87
C THR A 518 -4.95 10.45 -14.02
N VAL A 519 -4.54 9.92 -15.17
CA VAL A 519 -5.42 9.75 -16.34
C VAL A 519 -6.18 8.44 -16.23
N LYS A 520 -5.48 7.34 -15.96
CA LYS A 520 -6.05 6.00 -15.73
C LYS A 520 -4.95 5.07 -15.17
N PRO A 521 -5.30 4.01 -14.45
CA PRO A 521 -4.34 3.02 -13.95
C PRO A 521 -3.79 2.13 -15.06
N GLY A 522 -4.51 2.03 -16.19
CA GLY A 522 -4.28 1.06 -17.26
C GLY A 522 -5.42 0.04 -17.34
N SER A 523 -5.56 -0.63 -18.48
CA SER A 523 -6.53 -1.71 -18.66
C SER A 523 -5.76 -2.95 -19.07
N ASP A 524 -6.19 -4.14 -18.63
CA ASP A 524 -5.49 -5.39 -18.91
C ASP A 524 -5.10 -5.50 -20.40
N PRO A 525 -3.83 -5.82 -20.70
CA PRO A 525 -2.75 -6.23 -19.77
C PRO A 525 -1.90 -5.10 -19.18
N PHE A 526 -2.24 -3.82 -19.40
CA PHE A 526 -1.40 -2.69 -19.01
C PHE A 526 -1.66 -2.14 -17.62
N ARG A 527 -0.59 -1.72 -16.94
CA ARG A 527 -0.61 -0.85 -15.76
C ARG A 527 0.42 0.27 -15.89
N TYR A 528 0.20 1.39 -15.20
CA TYR A 528 1.07 2.56 -15.28
C TYR A 528 1.47 3.11 -13.92
N THR A 529 2.72 3.55 -13.82
CA THR A 529 3.21 4.38 -12.72
C THR A 529 4.03 5.53 -13.28
N THR A 530 4.17 6.61 -12.51
CA THR A 530 4.90 7.81 -12.92
C THR A 530 5.87 8.26 -11.84
N ALA A 531 7.02 8.76 -12.27
CA ALA A 531 8.02 9.40 -11.42
C ALA A 531 8.31 10.81 -11.94
N LYS A 532 9.13 11.57 -11.21
CA LYS A 532 9.46 12.96 -11.56
C LYS A 532 10.05 13.09 -12.97
N ASP A 533 10.85 12.12 -13.38
CA ASP A 533 11.67 12.14 -14.59
C ASP A 533 11.37 10.99 -15.57
N ALA A 534 10.39 10.15 -15.26
CA ALA A 534 10.06 8.97 -16.06
C ALA A 534 8.59 8.57 -15.98
N PHE A 535 8.15 7.81 -16.98
CA PHE A 535 6.87 7.10 -17.00
C PHE A 535 7.12 5.62 -17.20
N TYR A 536 6.41 4.77 -16.48
CA TYR A 536 6.56 3.32 -16.56
C TYR A 536 5.31 2.67 -17.13
N ILE A 537 5.53 1.77 -18.10
CA ILE A 537 4.52 0.94 -18.72
C ILE A 537 4.78 -0.49 -18.28
N HIS A 538 3.84 -1.07 -17.55
CA HIS A 538 3.87 -2.46 -17.14
C HIS A 538 2.93 -3.27 -18.03
N HIS A 539 3.43 -4.38 -18.56
CA HIS A 539 2.63 -5.36 -19.31
C HIS A 539 2.54 -6.65 -18.49
N ILE A 540 1.35 -6.96 -18.00
CA ILE A 540 1.06 -8.17 -17.23
C ILE A 540 1.06 -9.37 -18.17
N GLY A 541 1.88 -10.37 -17.85
CA GLY A 541 2.10 -11.53 -18.71
C GLY A 541 2.99 -11.24 -19.91
N LYS A 542 3.34 -12.32 -20.63
CA LYS A 542 4.32 -12.27 -21.72
C LYS A 542 3.83 -11.38 -22.87
N PRO A 543 4.55 -10.32 -23.26
CA PRO A 543 4.14 -9.43 -24.33
C PRO A 543 4.41 -10.04 -25.71
N PRO A 544 3.67 -9.61 -26.76
CA PRO A 544 4.01 -9.92 -28.14
C PRO A 544 5.25 -9.13 -28.61
N SER A 545 5.87 -9.54 -29.72
CA SER A 545 7.01 -8.84 -30.34
C SER A 545 6.70 -7.43 -30.83
N SER A 546 5.42 -7.12 -30.99
CA SER A 546 4.93 -5.81 -31.40
C SER A 546 3.87 -5.36 -30.41
N LEU A 547 4.26 -4.57 -29.41
CA LEU A 547 3.37 -4.12 -28.34
C LEU A 547 2.79 -2.74 -28.65
N ALA A 548 1.48 -2.65 -28.84
CA ALA A 548 0.77 -1.40 -29.10
C ALA A 548 0.16 -0.84 -27.81
N VAL A 549 0.65 0.30 -27.36
CA VAL A 549 0.14 1.07 -26.22
C VAL A 549 -0.76 2.17 -26.77
N LYS A 550 -2.08 2.00 -26.65
CA LYS A 550 -3.09 2.93 -27.18
C LYS A 550 -3.44 4.08 -26.21
N ASP A 551 -3.01 3.94 -24.96
CA ASP A 551 -3.24 4.95 -23.94
C ASP A 551 -2.29 6.15 -24.15
N PRO A 552 -2.72 7.38 -23.83
CA PRO A 552 -1.99 8.61 -24.12
C PRO A 552 -0.79 8.83 -23.18
N VAL A 553 0.13 7.86 -23.16
CA VAL A 553 1.37 7.90 -22.38
C VAL A 553 2.22 9.11 -22.80
N PRO A 554 2.91 9.76 -21.86
CA PRO A 554 3.55 11.06 -22.08
C PRO A 554 4.90 10.95 -22.82
N TYR A 555 4.95 10.21 -23.92
CA TYR A 555 6.12 10.07 -24.79
C TYR A 555 6.26 11.26 -25.75
N LEU A 556 7.48 11.77 -25.91
CA LEU A 556 7.85 12.70 -26.99
C LEU A 556 9.08 12.19 -27.78
N PRO A 557 9.22 12.58 -29.06
CA PRO A 557 10.43 12.31 -29.82
C PRO A 557 11.68 12.82 -29.10
N GLY A 558 12.66 11.94 -28.89
CA GLY A 558 13.88 12.22 -28.12
C GLY A 558 13.92 11.51 -26.77
N ASP A 559 12.76 11.15 -26.20
CA ASP A 559 12.69 10.31 -25.01
C ASP A 559 13.30 8.92 -25.29
N LYS A 560 13.94 8.33 -24.29
CA LYS A 560 14.51 6.98 -24.38
C LYS A 560 13.53 5.98 -23.78
N VAL A 561 13.19 4.94 -24.55
CA VAL A 561 12.44 3.80 -24.03
C VAL A 561 13.37 2.63 -23.75
N THR A 562 13.41 2.16 -22.50
CA THR A 562 14.27 1.06 -22.07
C THR A 562 13.50 0.01 -21.28
N VAL A 563 13.98 -1.22 -21.30
CA VAL A 563 13.51 -2.28 -20.39
C VAL A 563 13.93 -1.94 -18.96
N VAL A 564 13.06 -2.20 -17.99
CA VAL A 564 13.35 -2.14 -16.55
C VAL A 564 13.36 -3.58 -16.02
N GLY A 565 14.36 -3.93 -15.22
CA GLY A 565 14.46 -5.24 -14.60
C GLY A 565 14.82 -6.38 -15.55
N GLY A 566 14.80 -7.60 -15.02
CA GLY A 566 15.17 -8.82 -15.75
C GLY A 566 16.60 -8.82 -16.31
N LYS A 567 16.86 -9.75 -17.23
CA LYS A 567 18.17 -9.95 -17.89
C LYS A 567 18.52 -8.84 -18.89
N GLN A 568 17.52 -8.10 -19.37
CA GLN A 568 17.68 -7.05 -20.39
C GLN A 568 17.53 -5.64 -19.82
N ASN A 569 17.67 -5.46 -18.51
CA ASN A 569 17.55 -4.14 -17.86
C ASN A 569 18.40 -3.07 -18.57
N GLY A 570 17.81 -1.92 -18.86
CA GLY A 570 18.45 -0.81 -19.56
C GLY A 570 18.55 -0.97 -21.09
N LYS A 571 18.17 -2.12 -21.66
CA LYS A 571 18.17 -2.31 -23.12
C LYS A 571 17.18 -1.36 -23.77
N LYS A 572 17.63 -0.64 -24.80
CA LYS A 572 16.78 0.26 -25.60
C LYS A 572 15.75 -0.53 -26.39
N VAL A 573 14.52 -0.03 -26.38
CA VAL A 573 13.40 -0.59 -27.13
C VAL A 573 13.08 0.35 -28.29
N PRO A 574 13.16 -0.11 -29.56
CA PRO A 574 12.73 0.68 -30.69
C PRO A 574 11.25 1.04 -30.59
N VAL A 575 10.94 2.30 -30.91
CA VAL A 575 9.58 2.84 -30.83
C VAL A 575 9.16 3.45 -32.15
N SER A 576 7.89 3.25 -32.51
CA SER A 576 7.20 4.03 -33.53
C SER A 576 6.00 4.71 -32.88
N TRP A 577 5.76 5.98 -33.20
CA TRP A 577 4.74 6.80 -32.57
C TRP A 577 3.95 7.56 -33.64
N ASP A 578 2.63 7.62 -33.48
CA ASP A 578 1.70 8.24 -34.41
C ASP A 578 1.51 9.76 -34.21
N GLY A 579 2.17 10.34 -33.20
CA GLY A 579 2.05 11.76 -32.84
C GLY A 579 1.09 12.05 -31.70
N VAL A 580 0.17 11.14 -31.37
CA VAL A 580 -0.73 11.22 -30.19
C VAL A 580 -1.15 9.82 -29.74
N GLY A 581 -0.63 9.37 -28.61
CA GLY A 581 -1.22 8.29 -27.82
C GLY A 581 -1.14 6.86 -28.35
N SER A 582 -0.76 6.58 -29.60
CA SER A 582 -0.43 5.20 -30.00
C SER A 582 1.08 5.02 -30.10
N LEU A 583 1.70 4.60 -28.99
CA LEU A 583 3.10 4.20 -28.94
C LEU A 583 3.22 2.71 -29.25
N LYS A 584 4.02 2.34 -30.23
CA LYS A 584 4.29 0.93 -30.55
C LYS A 584 5.74 0.60 -30.23
N LEU A 585 5.94 -0.41 -29.40
CA LEU A 585 7.24 -0.95 -28.99
C LEU A 585 7.56 -2.20 -29.81
N SER A 586 8.75 -2.25 -30.40
CA SER A 586 9.26 -3.45 -31.08
C SER A 586 10.17 -4.23 -30.13
N LEU A 587 9.70 -5.39 -29.68
CA LEU A 587 10.39 -6.22 -28.68
C LEU A 587 11.11 -7.38 -29.39
N GLY A 588 12.40 -7.55 -29.11
CA GLY A 588 13.17 -8.72 -29.53
C GLY A 588 12.88 -9.94 -28.65
N ASP A 589 13.16 -11.14 -29.15
CA ASP A 589 12.96 -12.40 -28.42
C ASP A 589 13.72 -12.44 -27.10
N ASP A 590 14.87 -11.77 -27.02
CA ASP A 590 15.69 -11.68 -25.83
C ASP A 590 15.08 -10.77 -24.74
N VAL A 591 14.31 -9.74 -25.13
CA VAL A 591 13.50 -8.93 -24.20
C VAL A 591 12.30 -9.74 -23.71
N ILE A 592 11.61 -10.42 -24.62
CA ILE A 592 10.42 -11.22 -24.32
C ILE A 592 10.75 -12.41 -23.42
N SER A 593 11.92 -13.03 -23.59
CA SER A 593 12.42 -14.13 -22.74
C SER A 593 13.31 -13.68 -21.58
N GLY A 594 13.58 -12.38 -21.50
CA GLY A 594 14.52 -11.79 -20.54
C GLY A 594 13.92 -11.53 -19.17
N ASP A 595 12.62 -11.75 -18.99
CA ASP A 595 11.89 -11.41 -17.78
C ASP A 595 10.71 -12.36 -17.54
N GLU A 596 10.04 -12.20 -16.41
CA GLU A 596 8.91 -13.01 -15.98
C GLU A 596 7.81 -12.18 -15.30
N TYR A 597 6.60 -12.74 -15.27
CA TYR A 597 5.37 -12.16 -14.68
C TYR A 597 4.86 -10.86 -15.28
N VAL A 598 5.66 -9.79 -15.27
CA VAL A 598 5.32 -8.44 -15.72
C VAL A 598 6.55 -7.82 -16.39
N TRP A 599 6.41 -7.42 -17.65
CA TRP A 599 7.47 -6.74 -18.40
C TRP A 599 7.30 -5.24 -18.24
N THR A 600 8.36 -4.54 -17.86
CA THR A 600 8.28 -3.10 -17.59
C THR A 600 9.16 -2.30 -18.54
N PHE A 601 8.60 -1.20 -19.06
CA PHE A 601 9.28 -0.29 -19.97
C PHE A 601 9.27 1.13 -19.39
N LYS A 602 10.44 1.76 -19.35
CA LYS A 602 10.63 3.13 -18.89
C LYS A 602 10.70 4.08 -20.08
N ILE A 603 9.81 5.05 -20.13
CA ILE A 603 9.99 6.27 -20.92
C ILE A 603 10.76 7.24 -20.03
N GLN A 604 12.06 7.39 -20.27
CA GLN A 604 12.87 8.42 -19.62
C GLN A 604 12.66 9.74 -20.36
N TYR A 605 12.17 10.76 -19.66
CA TYR A 605 12.02 12.09 -20.24
C TYR A 605 13.39 12.68 -20.59
N ALA A 606 13.56 13.07 -21.85
CA ALA A 606 14.77 13.71 -22.37
C ALA A 606 15.14 15.00 -21.61
#